data_AF-A0AA88RX12-F1
#
_entry.id   AF-A0AA88RX12-F1
#
_cell.length_a   1.000
_cell.length_b   1.000
_cell.length_c   1.000
_cell.angle_alpha   90.00
_cell.angle_beta   90.00
_cell.angle_gamma   90.00
#
_symmetry.space_group_name_H-M   'P 1'
#
loop_
_entity.id
_entity.type
_entity.pdbx_description
1 polymer ?
#
loop_
_entity_poly.entity_id
_entity_poly.type
_entity_poly.pdbx_seq_one_letter_code
_entity_poly.pdbx_strand_id
1 'polypeptide(L)'
;MKPRSDYSAPGREVGVENHEEGDLGLNPYSNGSDKMHIIDNGEKQGGQECGDLSQECADLGVVPFEYNEGETSDGERSEDFEECSEGTIIGKVFARQDETYEFYNRYALVKGFGTCIHYSHKNRMMNEIFRRKFVCSKQGFKKLDDKRQLGKQLKCHRDTRTGCGAMMQIILSKKLGMWVMDKFEDIHNHPLSGTPSKVVKHRSHSKYHHSAACKWLVYTLNKKGLKPAQITRVVNAMKPGEEANITVKQCSSIISSERKNNVG
;
A
#
# COMPACT_ATOMS: atom_id res chain seq x y z
N MET A 1 -27.83 45.95 -45.15
CA MET A 1 -27.79 47.42 -44.94
C MET A 1 -28.52 47.72 -43.62
N LYS A 2 -27.92 48.60 -42.78
CA LYS A 2 -28.14 48.94 -41.34
C LYS A 2 -29.56 49.41 -40.95
N PRO A 3 -29.93 49.78 -39.67
CA PRO A 3 -29.13 49.96 -38.41
C PRO A 3 -29.74 49.39 -37.10
N ARG A 4 -28.93 49.11 -36.06
CA ARG A 4 -28.71 49.82 -34.75
C ARG A 4 -29.94 50.19 -33.90
N SER A 5 -29.90 49.80 -32.62
CA SER A 5 -30.35 50.66 -31.52
C SER A 5 -29.33 50.61 -30.38
N ASP A 6 -28.81 51.79 -30.07
CA ASP A 6 -27.88 52.12 -29.01
C ASP A 6 -28.57 52.11 -27.64
N TYR A 7 -27.84 51.77 -26.57
CA TYR A 7 -28.06 52.38 -25.26
C TYR A 7 -26.72 52.64 -24.59
N SER A 8 -26.54 53.91 -24.20
CA SER A 8 -25.35 54.51 -23.63
C SER A 8 -25.54 54.81 -22.14
N ALA A 9 -24.50 54.48 -21.36
CA ALA A 9 -23.91 55.21 -20.22
C ALA A 9 -24.73 55.37 -18.90
N PRO A 10 -24.16 55.92 -17.78
CA PRO A 10 -22.75 56.07 -17.36
C PRO A 10 -22.43 55.69 -15.88
N GLY A 11 -21.14 55.39 -15.63
CA GLY A 11 -20.25 55.82 -14.51
C GLY A 11 -20.67 55.91 -13.03
N ARG A 12 -19.79 55.43 -12.13
CA ARG A 12 -19.17 56.22 -11.04
C ARG A 12 -18.01 55.46 -10.37
N GLU A 13 -16.83 56.09 -10.28
CA GLU A 13 -15.71 55.71 -9.41
C GLU A 13 -15.86 56.31 -7.99
N VAL A 14 -14.87 55.98 -7.13
CA VAL A 14 -14.57 56.38 -5.73
C VAL A 14 -14.97 55.27 -4.74
N GLY A 15 -14.12 54.73 -3.86
CA GLY A 15 -12.75 55.02 -3.46
C GLY A 15 -12.61 54.70 -1.96
N VAL A 16 -11.51 54.00 -1.61
CA VAL A 16 -10.84 53.89 -0.28
C VAL A 16 -11.57 53.16 0.87
N GLU A 17 -10.95 52.12 1.43
CA GLU A 17 -10.35 52.10 2.79
C GLU A 17 -9.96 50.68 3.23
N ASN A 18 -8.73 50.59 3.76
CA ASN A 18 -8.08 49.41 4.29
C ASN A 18 -8.68 49.03 5.64
N HIS A 19 -8.72 47.73 5.97
CA HIS A 19 -8.58 47.29 7.35
C HIS A 19 -7.72 46.03 7.44
N GLU A 20 -6.83 46.09 8.41
CA GLU A 20 -5.68 45.24 8.66
C GLU A 20 -6.02 43.90 9.34
N GLU A 21 -5.02 43.01 9.27
CA GLU A 21 -4.64 41.94 10.20
C GLU A 21 -5.47 40.64 10.26
N GLY A 22 -4.76 39.51 10.07
CA GLY A 22 -5.32 38.17 10.27
C GLY A 22 -4.47 37.01 9.76
N ASP A 23 -3.24 36.90 10.29
CA ASP A 23 -2.48 35.66 10.48
C ASP A 23 -1.88 34.92 9.26
N LEU A 24 -0.55 35.05 9.14
CA LEU A 24 0.33 34.24 8.30
C LEU A 24 0.48 32.83 8.89
N GLY A 25 -0.57 32.01 8.76
CA GLY A 25 -0.46 30.56 8.94
C GLY A 25 0.18 29.90 7.72
N LEU A 26 1.52 29.84 7.69
CA LEU A 26 2.28 29.00 6.77
C LEU A 26 1.75 27.55 6.82
N ASN A 27 1.02 27.14 5.78
CA ASN A 27 0.60 25.76 5.61
C ASN A 27 1.82 24.91 5.15
N PRO A 28 2.34 23.97 5.95
CA PRO A 28 3.54 23.20 5.62
C PRO A 28 3.29 22.06 4.63
N TYR A 29 2.11 21.95 4.02
CA TYR A 29 1.81 20.91 3.03
C TYR A 29 2.20 21.35 1.61
N SER A 30 3.46 21.72 1.42
CA SER A 30 4.11 21.74 0.12
C SER A 30 5.23 20.71 0.11
N ASN A 31 4.99 19.62 -0.62
CA ASN A 31 5.87 19.03 -1.62
C ASN A 31 5.80 17.50 -1.65
N GLY A 32 5.95 17.00 -2.88
CA GLY A 32 6.44 15.66 -3.12
C GLY A 32 5.36 14.65 -3.47
N SER A 33 4.96 14.64 -4.73
CA SER A 33 4.45 13.43 -5.35
C SER A 33 5.54 12.34 -5.32
N ASP A 34 5.65 11.63 -4.21
CA ASP A 34 6.59 10.51 -4.10
C ASP A 34 6.06 9.34 -4.91
N LYS A 35 6.78 9.10 -6.01
CA LYS A 35 6.70 7.90 -6.81
C LYS A 35 6.84 6.72 -5.85
N MET A 36 5.90 5.78 -5.91
CA MET A 36 6.03 4.49 -5.24
C MET A 36 7.32 3.81 -5.73
N HIS A 37 8.37 3.87 -4.92
CA HIS A 37 9.50 2.98 -5.04
C HIS A 37 9.04 1.59 -4.60
N ILE A 38 9.15 0.64 -5.52
CA ILE A 38 9.16 -0.78 -5.19
C ILE A 38 10.40 -0.97 -4.31
N ILE A 39 10.21 -1.46 -3.10
CA ILE A 39 11.32 -1.84 -2.23
C ILE A 39 11.93 -3.10 -2.85
N ASP A 40 13.05 -2.96 -3.56
CA ASP A 40 14.00 -4.04 -3.78
C ASP A 40 14.89 -4.11 -2.53
N ASN A 41 14.65 -5.10 -1.67
CA ASN A 41 15.53 -5.40 -0.55
C ASN A 41 16.66 -6.31 -1.06
N GLY A 42 17.80 -5.70 -1.38
CA GLY A 42 19.06 -6.43 -1.47
C GLY A 42 19.45 -6.92 -0.07
N GLU A 43 19.66 -8.23 0.06
CA GLU A 43 20.14 -8.88 1.28
C GLU A 43 21.46 -8.28 1.76
N LYS A 44 21.50 -7.87 3.03
CA LYS A 44 22.74 -7.91 3.81
C LYS A 44 22.43 -8.63 5.11
N GLN A 45 22.96 -9.85 5.19
CA GLN A 45 23.00 -10.67 6.38
C GLN A 45 23.95 -10.01 7.39
N GLY A 46 23.43 -9.68 8.55
CA GLY A 46 24.20 -9.39 9.75
C GLY A 46 23.53 -10.17 10.88
N GLY A 47 24.05 -11.36 11.14
CA GLY A 47 23.57 -12.21 12.23
C GLY A 47 23.93 -11.57 13.56
N GLN A 48 22.93 -11.42 14.43
CA GLN A 48 23.14 -11.15 15.83
C GLN A 48 22.22 -12.10 16.59
N GLU A 49 22.82 -13.13 17.18
CA GLU A 49 22.15 -14.08 18.08
C GLU A 49 21.59 -13.32 19.29
N CYS A 50 20.30 -13.47 19.57
CA CYS A 50 19.72 -13.06 20.84
C CYS A 50 19.68 -14.26 21.78
N GLY A 51 20.34 -14.11 22.93
CA GLY A 51 20.25 -15.05 24.04
C GLY A 51 18.87 -15.01 24.68
N ASP A 52 18.47 -16.16 25.21
CA ASP A 52 17.26 -16.42 25.96
C ASP A 52 17.12 -15.44 27.15
N LEU A 53 16.12 -14.56 27.08
CA LEU A 53 15.77 -13.62 28.15
C LEU A 53 14.28 -13.78 28.50
N SER A 54 13.97 -14.97 29.00
CA SER A 54 12.64 -15.36 29.49
C SER A 54 12.25 -14.73 30.84
N GLN A 55 13.12 -13.96 31.51
CA GLN A 55 12.90 -13.57 32.92
C GLN A 55 12.62 -12.08 33.21
N GLU A 56 12.62 -11.16 32.24
CA GLU A 56 12.38 -9.71 32.49
C GLU A 56 11.00 -9.19 32.00
N CYS A 57 10.01 -10.06 31.79
CA CYS A 57 8.70 -9.68 31.25
C CYS A 57 7.56 -9.51 32.28
N ALA A 58 7.79 -9.72 33.58
CA ALA A 58 6.72 -9.79 34.58
C ALA A 58 6.19 -8.44 35.13
N ASP A 59 6.92 -7.32 34.98
CA ASP A 59 6.58 -6.06 35.65
C ASP A 59 5.76 -5.05 34.81
N LEU A 60 5.31 -5.42 33.60
CA LEU A 60 4.55 -4.53 32.70
C LEU A 60 3.09 -4.95 32.45
N GLY A 61 2.56 -5.95 33.17
CA GLY A 61 1.18 -6.42 32.97
C GLY A 61 0.91 -7.02 31.58
N VAL A 62 1.97 -7.44 30.89
CA VAL A 62 1.89 -8.25 29.67
C VAL A 62 1.94 -9.70 30.11
N VAL A 63 0.84 -10.45 29.93
CA VAL A 63 0.86 -11.90 30.13
C VAL A 63 1.74 -12.53 29.06
N PRO A 64 2.78 -13.30 29.42
CA PRO A 64 3.49 -14.14 28.46
C PRO A 64 2.52 -15.20 27.95
N PHE A 65 2.41 -15.34 26.63
CA PHE A 65 1.74 -16.50 26.05
C PHE A 65 2.69 -17.70 26.22
N GLU A 66 2.30 -18.64 27.08
CA GLU A 66 3.08 -19.85 27.34
C GLU A 66 3.18 -20.68 26.05
N TYR A 67 4.42 -20.97 25.64
CA TYR A 67 4.72 -21.95 24.60
C TYR A 67 4.52 -23.34 25.23
N ASN A 68 3.47 -24.06 24.84
CA ASN A 68 3.38 -25.49 25.12
C ASN A 68 4.29 -26.24 24.15
N GLU A 69 5.36 -26.83 24.66
CA GLU A 69 6.10 -27.89 23.96
C GLU A 69 5.20 -29.14 23.91
N GLY A 70 4.58 -29.37 22.75
CA GLY A 70 3.81 -30.56 22.44
C GLY A 70 4.49 -31.33 21.30
N GLU A 71 4.84 -32.58 21.60
CA GLU A 71 5.57 -33.52 20.77
C GLU A 71 4.87 -33.88 19.45
N THR A 72 5.67 -34.28 18.46
CA THR A 72 5.29 -34.62 17.08
C THR A 72 4.37 -35.84 16.94
N SER A 73 3.32 -35.74 16.12
CA SER A 73 2.96 -36.79 15.14
C SER A 73 2.00 -36.24 14.08
N ASP A 74 1.95 -36.93 12.95
CA ASP A 74 1.54 -36.49 11.62
C ASP A 74 0.08 -36.02 11.45
N GLY A 75 -0.13 -35.11 10.49
CA GLY A 75 -1.39 -35.00 9.73
C GLY A 75 -2.27 -33.78 10.03
N GLU A 76 -2.43 -32.94 8.99
CA GLU A 76 -3.49 -31.92 8.83
C GLU A 76 -3.42 -30.67 9.74
N ARG A 77 -2.73 -29.63 9.26
CA ARG A 77 -2.80 -28.28 9.85
C ARG A 77 -3.84 -27.45 9.11
N SER A 78 -5.10 -27.55 9.53
CA SER A 78 -6.02 -26.41 9.43
C SER A 78 -5.41 -25.31 10.29
N GLU A 79 -4.94 -24.22 9.68
CA GLU A 79 -4.53 -23.06 10.46
C GLU A 79 -5.78 -22.44 11.06
N ASP A 80 -5.95 -22.67 12.35
CA ASP A 80 -7.01 -22.12 13.17
C ASP A 80 -6.99 -20.60 13.02
N PHE A 81 -7.94 -20.11 12.23
CA PHE A 81 -8.21 -18.69 12.08
C PHE A 81 -8.91 -18.26 13.37
N GLU A 82 -8.13 -18.02 14.42
CA GLU A 82 -8.63 -17.38 15.63
C GLU A 82 -9.36 -16.10 15.19
N GLU A 83 -10.65 -16.06 15.48
CA GLU A 83 -11.48 -14.87 15.30
C GLU A 83 -10.94 -13.80 16.23
N CYS A 84 -10.00 -13.01 15.70
CA CYS A 84 -9.24 -12.05 16.47
C CYS A 84 -10.18 -10.91 16.86
N SER A 85 -10.68 -10.97 18.09
CA SER A 85 -11.49 -9.89 18.66
C SER A 85 -10.69 -8.59 18.65
N GLU A 86 -11.35 -7.44 18.47
CA GLU A 86 -10.71 -6.13 18.32
C GLU A 86 -9.79 -5.78 19.51
N GLY A 87 -10.02 -6.37 20.68
CA GLY A 87 -9.16 -6.24 21.88
C GLY A 87 -7.84 -7.02 21.82
N THR A 88 -7.74 -8.08 21.01
CA THR A 88 -6.54 -8.92 20.88
C THR A 88 -5.59 -8.44 19.77
N ILE A 89 -6.11 -7.68 18.80
CA ILE A 89 -5.36 -7.23 17.62
C ILE A 89 -4.40 -6.08 17.96
N ILE A 90 -4.86 -5.12 18.77
CA ILE A 90 -4.04 -3.99 19.23
C ILE A 90 -2.99 -4.50 20.21
N GLY A 91 -1.75 -3.99 20.10
CA GLY A 91 -0.63 -4.44 20.92
C GLY A 91 0.10 -5.66 20.37
N LYS A 92 -0.38 -6.30 19.29
CA LYS A 92 0.37 -7.36 18.61
C LYS A 92 1.75 -6.87 18.18
N VAL A 93 2.76 -7.68 18.46
CA VAL A 93 4.17 -7.36 18.25
C VAL A 93 4.72 -8.15 17.06
N PHE A 94 5.62 -7.53 16.30
CA PHE A 94 6.29 -8.08 15.14
C PHE A 94 7.79 -7.77 15.21
N ALA A 95 8.63 -8.72 14.82
CA ALA A 95 10.07 -8.51 14.81
C ALA A 95 10.47 -7.59 13.66
N ARG A 96 9.84 -7.75 12.50
CA ARG A 96 10.19 -7.02 11.27
C ARG A 96 9.04 -6.16 10.76
N GLN A 97 9.40 -5.08 10.08
CA GLN A 97 8.42 -4.22 9.44
C GLN A 97 7.63 -4.96 8.35
N ASP A 98 8.28 -5.85 7.60
CA ASP A 98 7.65 -6.54 6.47
C ASP A 98 6.57 -7.55 6.94
N GLU A 99 6.78 -8.19 8.09
CA GLU A 99 5.79 -9.08 8.74
C GLU A 99 4.48 -8.34 9.03
N THR A 100 4.56 -7.06 9.42
CA THR A 100 3.35 -6.26 9.68
C THR A 100 2.54 -6.04 8.40
N TYR A 101 3.22 -5.82 7.27
CA TYR A 101 2.56 -5.63 5.99
C TYR A 101 1.92 -6.95 5.54
N GLU A 102 2.63 -8.07 5.67
CA GLU A 102 2.11 -9.40 5.33
C GLU A 102 0.91 -9.77 6.18
N PHE A 103 0.95 -9.49 7.48
CA PHE A 103 -0.16 -9.70 8.39
C PHE A 103 -1.42 -8.96 7.91
N TYR A 104 -1.33 -7.64 7.69
CA TYR A 104 -2.49 -6.85 7.26
C TYR A 104 -2.95 -7.19 5.84
N ASN A 105 -2.01 -7.54 4.96
CA ASN A 105 -2.36 -7.97 3.62
C ASN A 105 -3.09 -9.31 3.64
N ARG A 106 -2.67 -10.28 4.46
CA ARG A 106 -3.37 -11.56 4.65
C ARG A 106 -4.77 -11.34 5.26
N TYR A 107 -4.86 -10.51 6.29
CA TYR A 107 -6.14 -10.10 6.88
C TYR A 107 -7.09 -9.52 5.81
N ALA A 108 -6.60 -8.58 5.00
CA ALA A 108 -7.38 -7.96 3.94
C ALA A 108 -7.77 -8.94 2.83
N LEU A 109 -6.94 -9.94 2.54
CA LEU A 109 -7.25 -10.99 1.57
C LEU A 109 -8.48 -11.80 2.02
N VAL A 110 -8.52 -12.21 3.29
CA VAL A 110 -9.64 -12.96 3.87
C VAL A 110 -10.89 -12.09 3.99
N LYS A 111 -10.75 -10.85 4.49
CA LYS A 111 -11.88 -9.91 4.63
C LYS A 111 -12.41 -9.40 3.30
N GLY A 112 -11.61 -9.44 2.24
CA GLY A 112 -12.08 -9.17 0.88
C GLY A 112 -11.80 -7.74 0.37
N PHE A 113 -10.69 -7.13 0.79
CA PHE A 113 -10.24 -5.84 0.27
C PHE A 113 -8.75 -5.84 -0.10
N GLY A 114 -8.33 -4.81 -0.84
CA GLY A 114 -6.93 -4.53 -1.10
C GLY A 114 -6.39 -3.47 -0.15
N THR A 115 -5.10 -3.56 0.19
CA THR A 115 -4.41 -2.62 1.09
C THR A 115 -3.52 -1.63 0.32
N CYS A 116 -3.17 -0.52 0.96
CA CYS A 116 -2.08 0.33 0.51
C CYS A 116 -1.36 0.99 1.69
N ILE A 117 -0.09 1.35 1.49
CA ILE A 117 0.66 2.17 2.44
C ILE A 117 0.20 3.62 2.25
N HIS A 118 -0.25 4.25 3.33
CA HIS A 118 -0.65 5.66 3.32
C HIS A 118 0.53 6.58 3.55
N TYR A 119 1.26 6.37 4.66
CA TYR A 119 2.49 7.09 4.96
C TYR A 119 3.46 6.23 5.75
N SER A 120 4.72 6.65 5.77
CA SER A 120 5.76 6.14 6.67
C SER A 120 6.50 7.34 7.27
N HIS A 121 6.55 7.43 8.60
CA HIS A 121 7.36 8.45 9.26
C HIS A 121 8.75 7.90 9.55
N LYS A 122 9.75 8.70 9.20
CA LYS A 122 11.16 8.38 9.41
C LYS A 122 11.75 9.32 10.44
N ASN A 123 12.68 8.80 11.23
CA ASN A 123 13.54 9.60 12.07
C ASN A 123 14.46 10.42 11.14
N ARG A 124 14.49 11.74 11.34
CA ARG A 124 15.28 12.66 10.50
C ARG A 124 16.79 12.40 10.57
N MET A 125 17.28 11.93 11.72
CA MET A 125 18.71 11.74 11.94
C MET A 125 19.21 10.40 11.39
N MET A 126 18.49 9.31 11.69
CA MET A 126 18.91 7.95 11.32
C MET A 126 18.29 7.48 9.99
N ASN A 127 17.34 8.23 9.44
CA ASN A 127 16.54 7.86 8.25
C ASN A 127 15.78 6.52 8.40
N GLU A 128 15.61 6.05 9.63
CA GLU A 128 14.90 4.82 9.97
C GLU A 128 13.40 5.08 10.14
N ILE A 129 12.57 4.15 9.66
CA ILE A 129 11.12 4.26 9.81
C ILE A 129 10.76 3.88 11.25
N PHE A 130 9.99 4.73 11.92
CA PHE A 130 9.51 4.44 13.29
C PHE A 130 7.97 4.35 13.38
N ARG A 131 7.25 4.78 12.34
CA ARG A 131 5.78 4.64 12.26
C ARG A 131 5.37 4.41 10.82
N ARG A 132 4.39 3.54 10.60
CA ARG A 132 3.79 3.30 9.29
C ARG A 132 2.30 3.09 9.40
N LYS A 133 1.53 3.65 8.46
CA LYS A 133 0.08 3.49 8.38
C LYS A 133 -0.30 2.77 7.08
N PHE A 134 -1.01 1.68 7.21
CA PHE A 134 -1.65 0.93 6.14
C PHE A 134 -3.15 1.21 6.14
N VAL A 135 -3.75 1.28 4.96
CA VAL A 135 -5.15 1.65 4.79
C VAL A 135 -5.81 0.80 3.71
N CYS A 136 -7.13 0.80 3.68
CA CYS A 136 -7.88 0.27 2.55
C CYS A 136 -7.49 0.96 1.23
N SER A 137 -7.43 0.22 0.14
CA SER A 137 -7.17 0.75 -1.21
C SER A 137 -8.20 1.79 -1.69
N LYS A 138 -9.38 1.81 -1.07
CA LYS A 138 -10.43 2.81 -1.31
C LYS A 138 -10.37 4.03 -0.36
N GLN A 139 -9.29 4.17 0.42
CA GLN A 139 -9.06 5.31 1.31
C GLN A 139 -9.05 6.64 0.54
N GLY A 140 -9.59 7.67 1.21
CA GLY A 140 -9.52 9.06 0.78
C GLY A 140 -10.36 9.37 -0.44
N PHE A 141 -10.12 10.53 -1.06
CA PHE A 141 -10.81 10.96 -2.27
C PHE A 141 -9.77 11.36 -3.32
N LYS A 142 -10.06 11.14 -4.59
CA LYS A 142 -9.17 11.65 -5.65
C LYS A 142 -9.27 13.17 -5.66
N LYS A 143 -8.12 13.84 -5.55
CA LYS A 143 -8.05 15.26 -5.84
C LYS A 143 -8.49 15.46 -7.29
N LEU A 144 -9.54 16.24 -7.49
CA LEU A 144 -9.92 16.71 -8.81
C LEU A 144 -8.89 17.76 -9.22
N ASP A 145 -7.68 17.33 -9.57
CA ASP A 145 -6.70 18.26 -10.13
C ASP A 145 -7.32 18.85 -11.41
N ASP A 146 -7.40 20.17 -11.47
CA ASP A 146 -7.92 21.01 -12.57
C ASP A 146 -7.23 20.82 -13.93
N LYS A 147 -6.42 19.77 -14.10
CA LYS A 147 -5.72 19.45 -15.35
C LYS A 147 -6.65 19.01 -16.49
N ARG A 148 -7.97 18.94 -16.26
CA ARG A 148 -8.96 18.95 -17.37
C ARG A 148 -8.89 20.25 -18.19
N GLN A 149 -8.37 21.34 -17.63
CA GLN A 149 -8.28 22.65 -18.30
C GLN A 149 -7.18 22.73 -19.38
N LEU A 150 -6.25 21.76 -19.45
CA LEU A 150 -5.07 21.83 -20.33
C LEU A 150 -5.19 21.05 -21.65
N GLY A 151 -6.40 20.67 -22.07
CA GLY A 151 -6.67 20.08 -23.41
C GLY A 151 -6.01 18.72 -23.69
N LYS A 152 -5.10 18.23 -22.85
CA LYS A 152 -4.57 16.87 -22.91
C LYS A 152 -5.61 15.92 -22.36
N GLN A 153 -6.11 15.05 -23.23
CA GLN A 153 -6.87 13.84 -22.87
C GLN A 153 -5.99 12.90 -22.04
N LEU A 154 -5.69 13.28 -20.79
CA LEU A 154 -5.08 12.40 -19.80
C LEU A 154 -6.07 11.27 -19.56
N LYS A 155 -5.65 10.02 -19.81
CA LYS A 155 -6.42 8.83 -19.44
C LYS A 155 -6.75 8.90 -17.95
N CYS A 156 -7.94 9.39 -17.64
CA CYS A 156 -8.42 9.49 -16.27
C CYS A 156 -8.80 8.09 -15.83
N HIS A 157 -7.95 7.46 -15.00
CA HIS A 157 -8.33 6.21 -14.36
C HIS A 157 -9.62 6.44 -13.55
N ARG A 158 -10.57 5.50 -13.66
CA ARG A 158 -11.80 5.51 -12.86
C ARG A 158 -11.41 5.68 -11.39
N ASP A 159 -12.04 6.62 -10.71
CA ASP A 159 -11.85 6.76 -9.27
C ASP A 159 -12.54 5.59 -8.58
N THR A 160 -11.81 4.94 -7.70
CA THR A 160 -12.29 3.79 -6.92
C THR A 160 -12.29 4.09 -5.43
N ARG A 161 -11.82 5.29 -5.04
CA ARG A 161 -11.74 5.73 -3.65
C ARG A 161 -13.09 6.24 -3.19
N THR A 162 -13.48 5.87 -1.97
CA THR A 162 -14.77 6.17 -1.37
C THR A 162 -14.63 6.92 -0.05
N GLY A 163 -13.41 7.31 0.34
CA GLY A 163 -13.15 7.85 1.66
C GLY A 163 -13.13 6.79 2.75
N CYS A 164 -12.87 5.53 2.42
CA CYS A 164 -12.84 4.44 3.41
C CYS A 164 -11.88 4.77 4.56
N GLY A 165 -12.30 4.52 5.81
CA GLY A 165 -11.50 4.78 7.02
C GLY A 165 -10.65 3.60 7.50
N ALA A 166 -11.02 2.37 7.12
CA ALA A 166 -10.34 1.15 7.55
C ALA A 166 -8.81 1.19 7.41
N MET A 167 -8.11 0.93 8.52
CA MET A 167 -6.67 1.15 8.64
C MET A 167 -6.01 0.30 9.72
N MET A 168 -4.70 0.13 9.57
CA MET A 168 -3.80 -0.42 10.58
C MET A 168 -2.58 0.48 10.70
N GLN A 169 -2.20 0.84 11.91
CA GLN A 169 -1.02 1.64 12.21
C GLN A 169 -0.05 0.88 13.11
N ILE A 170 1.23 0.95 12.77
CA ILE A 170 2.32 0.35 13.54
C ILE A 170 3.33 1.41 13.98
N ILE A 171 3.93 1.19 15.14
CA ILE A 171 5.01 2.02 15.70
C ILE A 171 6.16 1.10 16.15
N LEU A 172 7.39 1.55 15.93
CA LEU A 172 8.58 0.90 16.49
C LEU A 172 8.68 1.26 17.99
N SER A 173 8.52 0.25 18.84
CA SER A 173 8.70 0.40 20.29
C SER A 173 10.18 0.54 20.60
N LYS A 174 10.57 1.71 21.12
CA LYS A 174 11.97 1.94 21.56
C LYS A 174 12.39 1.04 22.71
N LYS A 175 11.43 0.58 23.53
CA LYS A 175 11.70 -0.28 24.69
C LYS A 175 12.00 -1.72 24.25
N LEU A 176 11.19 -2.23 23.32
CA LEU A 176 11.28 -3.63 22.87
C LEU A 176 12.19 -3.80 21.64
N GLY A 177 12.47 -2.72 20.90
CA GLY A 177 13.09 -2.81 19.57
C GLY A 177 12.19 -3.43 18.51
N MET A 178 10.91 -3.68 18.83
CA MET A 178 9.96 -4.39 17.97
C MET A 178 8.84 -3.49 17.46
N TRP A 179 8.19 -3.90 16.38
CA TRP A 179 7.03 -3.21 15.81
C TRP A 179 5.76 -3.61 16.56
N VAL A 180 5.00 -2.64 17.02
CA VAL A 180 3.75 -2.86 17.76
C VAL A 180 2.59 -2.27 16.98
N MET A 181 1.47 -2.99 16.94
CA MET A 181 0.22 -2.46 16.40
C MET A 181 -0.36 -1.41 17.36
N ASP A 182 -0.30 -0.15 16.93
CA ASP A 182 -0.70 1.04 17.70
C ASP A 182 -2.19 1.35 17.53
N LYS A 183 -2.72 1.20 16.31
CA LYS A 183 -4.14 1.45 16.01
C LYS A 183 -4.67 0.51 14.96
N PHE A 184 -5.94 0.17 15.08
CA PHE A 184 -6.66 -0.65 14.12
C PHE A 184 -8.10 -0.15 14.02
N GLU A 185 -8.60 -0.02 12.79
CA GLU A 185 -10.02 0.28 12.50
C GLU A 185 -10.47 -0.63 11.36
N ASP A 186 -11.48 -1.49 11.60
CA ASP A 186 -12.02 -2.43 10.60
C ASP A 186 -13.27 -1.90 9.87
N ILE A 187 -13.67 -0.65 10.14
CA ILE A 187 -14.93 -0.12 9.61
C ILE A 187 -14.74 0.33 8.16
N HIS A 188 -15.48 -0.33 7.26
CA HIS A 188 -15.52 -0.04 5.83
C HIS A 188 -16.80 0.69 5.44
N ASN A 189 -16.68 1.69 4.55
CA ASN A 189 -17.82 2.44 4.01
C ASN A 189 -18.26 1.98 2.60
N HIS A 190 -17.83 0.79 2.21
CA HIS A 190 -18.09 0.21 0.89
C HIS A 190 -18.22 -1.31 1.01
N PRO A 191 -18.90 -1.97 0.06
CA PRO A 191 -18.96 -3.43 0.06
C PRO A 191 -17.56 -4.03 -0.11
N LEU A 192 -17.31 -5.11 0.64
CA LEU A 192 -16.13 -5.96 0.49
C LEU A 192 -16.37 -7.00 -0.60
N SER A 193 -15.30 -7.50 -1.20
CA SER A 193 -15.40 -8.52 -2.25
C SER A 193 -15.63 -9.89 -1.62
N GLY A 194 -16.82 -10.45 -1.77
CA GLY A 194 -17.16 -11.77 -1.20
C GLY A 194 -16.55 -12.99 -1.90
N THR A 195 -15.59 -12.84 -2.81
CA THR A 195 -14.98 -13.98 -3.53
C THR A 195 -13.46 -13.83 -3.62
N PRO A 196 -12.66 -14.80 -3.14
CA PRO A 196 -11.19 -14.74 -3.20
C PRO A 196 -10.63 -14.42 -4.59
N SER A 197 -11.24 -14.96 -5.66
CA SER A 197 -10.81 -14.72 -7.05
C SER A 197 -10.92 -13.27 -7.52
N LYS A 198 -11.73 -12.44 -6.86
CA LYS A 198 -11.77 -10.98 -7.09
C LYS A 198 -10.73 -10.27 -6.24
N VAL A 199 -10.55 -10.72 -5.01
CA VAL A 199 -9.65 -10.10 -4.04
C VAL A 199 -8.20 -10.21 -4.50
N VAL A 200 -7.77 -11.38 -4.97
CA VAL A 200 -6.40 -11.61 -5.49
C VAL A 200 -6.01 -10.65 -6.63
N LYS A 201 -6.99 -10.06 -7.33
CA LYS A 201 -6.75 -9.09 -8.41
C LYS A 201 -6.48 -7.67 -7.90
N HIS A 202 -6.69 -7.38 -6.62
CA HIS A 202 -6.27 -6.10 -6.05
C HIS A 202 -4.75 -5.93 -6.14
N ARG A 203 -4.29 -4.68 -6.28
CA ARG A 203 -2.87 -4.37 -6.44
C ARG A 203 -1.98 -4.94 -5.33
N SER A 204 -2.48 -4.97 -4.10
CA SER A 204 -1.74 -5.47 -2.94
C SER A 204 -1.54 -7.00 -2.97
N HIS A 205 -2.45 -7.72 -3.63
CA HIS A 205 -2.44 -9.19 -3.71
C HIS A 205 -1.86 -9.70 -5.03
N SER A 206 -2.01 -8.96 -6.12
CA SER A 206 -1.48 -9.30 -7.44
C SER A 206 0.02 -8.95 -7.56
N LYS A 207 0.88 -9.55 -6.73
CA LYS A 207 2.32 -9.25 -6.70
C LYS A 207 3.20 -10.21 -7.49
N TYR A 208 2.70 -11.38 -7.89
CA TYR A 208 3.50 -12.37 -8.61
C TYR A 208 4.27 -11.79 -9.82
N HIS A 209 3.65 -10.92 -10.61
CA HIS A 209 4.29 -10.29 -11.77
C HIS A 209 5.47 -9.35 -11.43
N HIS A 210 5.63 -8.95 -10.16
CA HIS A 210 6.80 -8.22 -9.68
C HIS A 210 7.91 -9.13 -9.15
N SER A 211 7.62 -10.41 -8.91
CA SER A 211 8.60 -11.39 -8.41
C SER A 211 9.76 -11.57 -9.39
N ALA A 212 10.96 -11.82 -8.85
CA ALA A 212 12.14 -12.12 -9.65
C ALA A 212 11.91 -13.34 -10.56
N ALA A 213 11.28 -14.40 -10.03
CA ALA A 213 10.93 -15.61 -10.77
C ALA A 213 10.03 -15.31 -11.99
N CYS A 214 8.95 -14.53 -11.81
CA CYS A 214 8.08 -14.18 -12.92
C CYS A 214 8.79 -13.30 -13.96
N LYS A 215 9.56 -12.29 -13.51
CA LYS A 215 10.33 -11.41 -14.41
C LYS A 215 11.33 -12.22 -15.24
N TRP A 216 12.07 -13.11 -14.59
CA TRP A 216 13.05 -14.00 -15.22
C TRP A 216 12.41 -14.94 -16.25
N LEU A 217 11.26 -15.54 -15.91
CA LEU A 217 10.55 -16.44 -16.81
C LEU A 217 10.01 -15.69 -18.04
N VAL A 218 9.39 -14.52 -17.82
CA VAL A 218 8.90 -13.64 -18.89
C VAL A 218 10.06 -13.24 -19.82
N TYR A 219 11.19 -12.85 -19.27
CA TYR A 219 12.39 -12.49 -20.04
C TYR A 219 12.89 -13.66 -20.89
N THR A 220 13.06 -14.83 -20.27
CA THR A 220 13.59 -16.03 -20.93
C THR A 220 12.71 -16.45 -22.11
N LEU A 221 11.40 -16.49 -21.91
CA LEU A 221 10.45 -16.85 -22.97
C LEU A 221 10.39 -15.80 -24.08
N ASN A 222 10.50 -14.51 -23.75
CA ASN A 222 10.58 -13.43 -24.73
C ASN A 222 11.87 -13.52 -25.57
N LYS A 223 13.02 -13.86 -24.97
CA LYS A 223 14.28 -14.09 -25.68
C LYS A 223 14.21 -15.28 -26.64
N LYS A 224 13.38 -16.28 -26.34
CA LYS A 224 13.07 -17.41 -27.23
C LYS A 224 12.03 -17.08 -28.32
N GLY A 225 11.63 -15.82 -28.44
CA GLY A 225 10.75 -15.34 -29.52
C GLY A 225 9.26 -15.55 -29.27
N LEU A 226 8.83 -15.97 -28.07
CA LEU A 226 7.41 -16.11 -27.77
C LEU A 226 6.73 -14.74 -27.68
N LYS A 227 5.51 -14.64 -28.22
CA LYS A 227 4.71 -13.41 -28.12
C LYS A 227 4.15 -13.25 -26.70
N PRO A 228 3.90 -12.02 -26.21
CA PRO A 228 3.37 -11.78 -24.86
C PRO A 228 2.12 -12.59 -24.50
N ALA A 229 1.24 -12.86 -25.46
CA ALA A 229 0.05 -13.71 -25.25
C ALA A 229 0.41 -15.18 -24.97
N GLN A 230 1.43 -15.72 -25.64
CA GLN A 230 1.93 -17.09 -25.40
C GLN A 230 2.67 -17.15 -24.06
N ILE A 231 3.53 -16.17 -23.78
CA ILE A 231 4.26 -16.06 -22.51
C ILE A 231 3.28 -16.05 -21.34
N THR A 232 2.24 -15.22 -21.41
CA THR A 232 1.23 -15.10 -20.34
C THR A 232 0.54 -16.44 -20.05
N ARG A 233 0.23 -17.24 -21.08
CA ARG A 233 -0.36 -18.57 -20.91
C ARG A 233 0.59 -19.52 -20.18
N VAL A 234 1.85 -19.56 -20.61
CA VAL A 234 2.87 -20.42 -20.00
C VAL A 234 3.14 -20.01 -18.55
N VAL A 235 3.34 -18.71 -18.30
CA VAL A 235 3.62 -18.19 -16.95
C VAL A 235 2.46 -18.47 -16.00
N ASN A 236 1.20 -18.28 -16.44
CA ASN A 236 0.04 -18.58 -15.60
C ASN A 236 -0.18 -20.07 -15.37
N ALA A 237 0.34 -20.95 -16.24
CA ALA A 237 0.31 -22.39 -16.04
C ALA A 237 1.44 -22.88 -15.11
N MET A 238 2.57 -22.15 -15.07
CA MET A 238 3.75 -22.47 -14.25
C MET A 238 3.79 -21.74 -12.91
N LYS A 239 2.89 -20.77 -12.68
CA LYS A 239 2.87 -20.02 -11.41
C LYS A 239 2.54 -20.97 -10.25
N PRO A 240 3.12 -20.73 -9.06
CA PRO A 240 2.75 -21.48 -7.87
C PRO A 240 1.34 -21.09 -7.40
N GLY A 241 0.48 -22.10 -7.17
CA GLY A 241 -0.74 -22.02 -6.37
C GLY A 241 -1.70 -20.85 -6.63
N GLU A 242 -2.20 -20.28 -5.53
CA GLU A 242 -3.30 -19.29 -5.44
C GLU A 242 -2.95 -17.87 -5.92
N GLU A 243 -1.76 -17.66 -6.46
CA GLU A 243 -1.29 -16.36 -6.95
C GLU A 243 -2.21 -15.78 -8.04
N ALA A 244 -2.27 -14.45 -8.14
CA ALA A 244 -3.08 -13.82 -9.18
C ALA A 244 -2.50 -14.08 -10.58
N ASN A 245 -3.35 -14.42 -11.55
CA ASN A 245 -2.93 -14.54 -12.95
C ASN A 245 -2.33 -13.23 -13.44
N ILE A 246 -1.19 -13.31 -14.11
CA ILE A 246 -0.62 -12.18 -14.82
C ILE A 246 -1.43 -11.91 -16.09
N THR A 247 -1.56 -10.63 -16.44
CA THR A 247 -2.22 -10.18 -17.66
C THR A 247 -1.19 -9.98 -18.78
N VAL A 248 -1.64 -10.03 -20.03
CA VAL A 248 -0.80 -9.71 -21.20
C VAL A 248 -0.20 -8.30 -21.07
N LYS A 249 -0.97 -7.34 -20.52
CA LYS A 249 -0.48 -5.98 -20.27
C LYS A 249 0.65 -5.94 -19.24
N GLN A 250 0.57 -6.72 -18.16
CA GLN A 250 1.65 -6.84 -17.18
C GLN A 250 2.88 -7.48 -17.81
N CYS A 251 2.71 -8.56 -18.57
CA CYS A 251 3.80 -9.18 -19.34
C CYS A 251 4.49 -8.18 -20.28
N SER A 252 3.72 -7.43 -21.07
CA SER A 252 4.26 -6.39 -21.95
C SER A 252 4.97 -5.27 -21.19
N SER A 253 4.46 -4.90 -20.01
CA SER A 253 5.10 -3.91 -19.14
C SER A 253 6.47 -4.38 -18.65
N ILE A 254 6.59 -5.65 -18.23
CA ILE A 254 7.86 -6.27 -17.79
C ILE A 254 8.89 -6.26 -18.93
N ILE A 255 8.48 -6.70 -20.13
CA ILE A 255 9.35 -6.71 -21.31
C ILE A 255 9.79 -5.27 -21.67
N SER A 256 8.89 -4.30 -21.51
CA SER A 256 9.19 -2.90 -21.82
C SER A 256 10.11 -2.23 -20.80
N SER A 257 10.02 -2.59 -19.50
CA SER A 257 10.93 -2.08 -18.48
C SER A 257 12.35 -2.61 -18.68
N GLU A 258 12.48 -3.88 -19.08
CA GLU A 258 13.78 -4.50 -19.35
C GLU A 258 14.55 -3.78 -20.45
N ARG A 259 13.86 -3.45 -21.56
CA ARG A 259 14.48 -2.70 -22.66
C ARG A 259 15.01 -1.33 -22.25
N LYS A 260 14.41 -0.70 -21.23
CA LYS A 260 14.88 0.59 -20.73
C LYS A 260 16.10 0.46 -19.83
N ASN A 261 16.21 -0.64 -19.10
CA ASN A 261 17.34 -0.91 -18.21
C ASN A 261 18.61 -1.34 -18.98
N ASN A 262 18.45 -1.89 -20.19
CA ASN A 262 19.55 -2.34 -21.06
C ASN A 262 20.00 -1.28 -22.08
N VAL A 263 19.41 -0.08 -22.07
CA VAL A 263 19.86 1.08 -22.86
C VAL A 263 20.56 2.02 -21.87
N GLY A 264 21.80 1.67 -21.53
CA GLY A 264 22.72 2.42 -20.68
C GLY A 264 24.11 2.37 -21.26
#